data_AF-A0A8V1A1K4-F1
#
_entry.id   AF-A0A8V1A1K4-F1
#
_cell.length_a   1.000
_cell.length_b   1.000
_cell.length_c   1.000
_cell.angle_alpha   90.00
_cell.angle_beta   90.00
_cell.angle_gamma   90.00
#
_symmetry.space_group_name_H-M   'P 1'
#
loop_
_entity.id
_entity.type
_entity.pdbx_description
1 polymer ?
#
loop_
_entity_poly.entity_id
_entity_poly.type
_entity_poly.pdbx_seq_one_letter_code
_entity_poly.pdbx_strand_id
1 'polypeptide(L)'
;MDRNPSPPSSEAEEESDAVGSTVYSKHWLFSILTRLIELISPEKSEPSGNPEGIQTELDEEMENDICKVWDMSMDEDVALFLQEFNAPDIFMGVFAKSKCPRLTEICVGILGNMACFQDICLSISKDENLGQVLLQRLCDSDSPTLLETSRLLLTCLSQPEVANIWVERIRDSPSVYDCVCFIMSSSTNVELLVKVGEVVDKLFDLDEELMLNWIKSGTCQSVGPSTDDSPEELPDFKIVPCILEAAKQVRSDSPEGLDVYMHILQLLTTVDEGIQAIVQAPDGGKETWALLYDLICHELCQPDDPPIIVQEQKTVLASILSVLSAIFASQTEQEYIKMRKNMPLIGSLIRILQYMEGCGKRSVDNSKESEQEESGKAELKEEDFHLKILKDICCELLSNMFQELTKENTLEGLNQGHLNEQTCSCAFQNLLPLYFTSVESFLEVLREADGTLAENLEKRFPSLKVPT
;
A
#
# COMPACT_ATOMS: atom_id res chain seq x y z
N MET A 1 -34.82 60.39 -50.09
CA MET A 1 -35.13 59.76 -48.78
C MET A 1 -34.11 58.66 -48.60
N ASP A 2 -32.96 59.02 -48.03
CA ASP A 2 -31.90 58.08 -47.69
C ASP A 2 -32.34 57.25 -46.49
N ARG A 3 -32.43 55.93 -46.68
CA ARG A 3 -32.65 55.01 -45.57
C ARG A 3 -31.30 54.77 -44.89
N ASN A 4 -31.27 55.05 -43.58
CA ASN A 4 -30.15 54.70 -42.72
C ASN A 4 -29.90 53.18 -42.81
N PRO A 5 -28.66 52.70 -42.90
CA PRO A 5 -28.37 51.27 -42.84
C PRO A 5 -28.73 50.73 -41.45
N SER A 6 -29.22 49.49 -41.40
CA SER A 6 -29.49 48.77 -40.16
C SER A 6 -28.20 48.57 -39.36
N PRO A 7 -28.26 48.59 -38.01
CA PRO A 7 -27.07 48.34 -37.20
C PRO A 7 -26.57 46.90 -37.43
N PRO A 8 -25.26 46.65 -37.27
CA PRO A 8 -24.71 45.31 -37.38
C PRO A 8 -25.36 44.39 -36.34
N SER A 9 -25.53 43.11 -36.69
CA SER A 9 -26.04 42.07 -35.80
C SER A 9 -25.20 42.02 -34.52
N SER A 10 -25.85 42.17 -33.37
CA SER A 10 -25.26 42.07 -32.03
C SER A 10 -24.98 40.61 -31.62
N GLU A 11 -24.46 39.82 -32.55
CA GLU A 11 -24.02 38.43 -32.32
C GLU A 11 -22.50 38.35 -32.54
N ALA A 12 -21.76 39.35 -32.04
CA ALA A 12 -20.44 39.02 -31.54
C ALA A 12 -20.72 38.33 -30.20
N GLU A 13 -20.73 37.00 -30.20
CA GLU A 13 -20.62 36.22 -28.97
C GLU A 13 -19.42 36.81 -28.21
N GLU A 14 -19.66 37.58 -27.15
CA GLU A 14 -18.59 37.94 -26.23
C GLU A 14 -18.07 36.61 -25.70
N GLU A 15 -16.88 36.20 -26.14
CA GLU A 15 -16.23 34.99 -25.66
C GLU A 15 -16.23 35.03 -24.15
N SER A 16 -17.03 34.15 -23.54
CA SER A 16 -17.11 34.06 -22.09
C SER A 16 -15.72 33.76 -21.54
N ASP A 17 -15.25 34.63 -20.63
CA ASP A 17 -13.99 34.47 -19.90
C ASP A 17 -14.04 33.27 -18.94
N ALA A 18 -15.21 32.64 -18.76
CA ALA A 18 -15.33 31.40 -18.01
C ALA A 18 -14.59 30.23 -18.71
N VAL A 19 -13.84 29.45 -17.93
CA VAL A 19 -13.28 28.17 -18.35
C VAL A 19 -14.37 27.12 -18.37
N GLY A 20 -14.74 26.64 -19.57
CA GLY A 20 -15.84 25.68 -19.74
C GLY A 20 -17.14 26.14 -19.08
N SER A 21 -17.64 25.33 -18.16
CA SER A 21 -18.86 25.57 -17.37
C SER A 21 -18.59 26.20 -15.99
N THR A 22 -17.33 26.45 -15.65
CA THR A 22 -16.91 26.93 -14.33
C THR A 22 -17.08 28.43 -14.18
N VAL A 23 -16.82 28.94 -12.96
CA VAL A 23 -16.73 30.38 -12.68
C VAL A 23 -15.32 30.94 -12.82
N TYR A 24 -14.34 30.11 -13.18
CA TYR A 24 -12.93 30.49 -13.23
C TYR A 24 -12.60 31.27 -14.50
N SER A 25 -11.72 32.27 -14.38
CA SER A 25 -11.33 33.16 -15.48
C SER A 25 -10.19 32.56 -16.32
N LYS A 26 -10.40 32.42 -17.63
CA LYS A 26 -9.41 32.03 -18.63
C LYS A 26 -8.26 33.03 -18.68
N HIS A 27 -8.58 34.32 -18.71
CA HIS A 27 -7.58 35.38 -18.74
C HIS A 27 -6.69 35.39 -17.50
N TRP A 28 -7.27 35.12 -16.33
CA TRP A 28 -6.49 35.03 -15.10
C TRP A 28 -5.54 33.82 -15.12
N LEU A 29 -6.03 32.62 -15.46
CA LEU A 29 -5.17 31.43 -15.58
C LEU A 29 -4.04 31.62 -16.60
N PHE A 30 -4.37 32.16 -17.77
CA PHE A 30 -3.39 32.46 -18.82
C PHE A 30 -2.33 33.46 -18.34
N SER A 31 -2.74 34.47 -17.57
CA SER A 31 -1.81 35.43 -16.96
C SER A 31 -0.84 34.76 -16.00
N ILE A 32 -1.29 33.79 -15.20
CA ILE A 32 -0.41 33.03 -14.29
C ILE A 32 0.57 32.16 -15.07
N LEU A 33 0.11 31.43 -16.11
CA LEU A 33 0.99 30.64 -16.98
C LEU A 33 2.05 31.51 -17.67
N THR A 34 1.68 32.70 -18.13
CA THR A 34 2.61 33.67 -18.73
C THR A 34 3.65 34.13 -17.71
N ARG A 35 3.24 34.44 -16.47
CA ARG A 35 4.17 34.80 -15.39
C ARG A 35 5.14 33.66 -15.08
N LEU A 36 4.71 32.39 -15.11
CA LEU A 36 5.60 31.24 -14.94
C LEU A 36 6.67 31.19 -16.03
N ILE A 37 6.29 31.39 -17.31
CA ILE A 37 7.24 31.44 -18.43
C ILE A 37 8.27 32.56 -18.23
N GLU A 38 7.83 33.73 -17.78
CA GLU A 38 8.74 34.84 -17.49
C GLU A 38 9.69 34.55 -16.32
N LEU A 39 9.26 33.81 -15.31
CA LEU A 39 10.11 33.42 -14.17
C LEU A 39 11.24 32.48 -14.60
N ILE A 40 10.98 31.57 -15.55
CA ILE A 40 11.98 30.63 -16.05
C ILE A 40 12.78 31.18 -17.25
N SER A 41 12.55 32.43 -17.63
CA SER A 41 13.23 33.07 -18.75
C SER A 41 14.60 33.63 -18.33
N PRO A 42 15.65 33.47 -19.14
CA PRO A 42 17.02 33.83 -18.77
C PRO A 42 17.27 35.33 -18.60
N GLU A 43 16.36 36.20 -19.05
CA GLU A 43 16.56 37.66 -19.05
C GLU A 43 16.48 38.32 -17.65
N LYS A 44 15.96 37.63 -16.64
CA LYS A 44 15.88 38.14 -15.24
C LYS A 44 17.09 37.76 -14.37
N SER A 45 18.07 37.00 -14.87
CA SER A 45 19.33 36.81 -14.15
C SER A 45 20.20 38.07 -14.30
N GLU A 46 20.12 39.01 -13.36
CA GLU A 46 20.97 40.20 -13.38
C GLU A 46 22.47 39.83 -13.45
N PRO A 47 23.30 40.51 -14.27
CA PRO A 47 24.74 40.23 -14.36
C PRO A 47 25.57 40.76 -13.16
N SER A 48 24.94 41.30 -12.12
CA SER A 48 25.64 42.05 -11.07
C SER A 48 25.04 41.84 -9.67
N GLY A 49 25.35 40.69 -9.07
CA GLY A 49 25.14 40.45 -7.65
C GLY A 49 25.49 39.01 -7.30
N ASN A 50 26.49 38.81 -6.44
CA ASN A 50 26.99 37.57 -5.83
C ASN A 50 26.47 36.22 -6.40
N PRO A 51 27.34 35.30 -6.86
CA PRO A 51 26.96 33.95 -7.30
C PRO A 51 26.31 33.03 -6.23
N GLU A 52 26.04 33.55 -5.03
CA GLU A 52 25.61 32.81 -3.84
C GLU A 52 24.15 33.09 -3.43
N GLY A 53 23.42 33.93 -4.17
CA GLY A 53 21.99 34.19 -3.94
C GLY A 53 21.11 33.21 -4.69
N ILE A 54 21.02 31.96 -4.24
CA ILE A 54 20.06 30.99 -4.76
C ILE A 54 18.65 31.52 -4.42
N GLN A 55 17.83 31.93 -5.40
CA GLN A 55 16.39 32.13 -5.14
C GLN A 55 15.74 30.76 -4.91
N THR A 56 15.81 30.29 -3.67
CA THR A 56 15.15 29.07 -3.17
C THR A 56 13.70 29.32 -2.76
N GLU A 57 13.31 30.58 -2.55
CA GLU A 57 11.99 30.99 -2.07
C GLU A 57 11.15 31.55 -3.21
N LEU A 58 9.86 31.17 -3.23
CA LEU A 58 8.88 31.67 -4.17
C LEU A 58 8.29 32.98 -3.63
N ASP A 59 8.07 33.96 -4.51
CA ASP A 59 7.35 35.18 -4.14
C ASP A 59 5.94 34.84 -3.63
N GLU A 60 5.53 35.41 -2.50
CA GLU A 60 4.27 35.05 -1.81
C GLU A 60 3.04 35.27 -2.71
N GLU A 61 3.01 36.32 -3.54
CA GLU A 61 1.90 36.56 -4.45
C GLU A 61 1.85 35.47 -5.52
N MET A 62 3.01 35.12 -6.09
CA MET A 62 3.10 34.05 -7.06
C MET A 62 2.73 32.69 -6.47
N GLU A 63 3.21 32.37 -5.26
CA GLU A 63 2.85 31.13 -4.56
C GLU A 63 1.34 31.02 -4.34
N ASN A 64 0.72 32.09 -3.82
CA ASN A 64 -0.72 32.13 -3.60
C ASN A 64 -1.50 31.95 -4.91
N ASP A 65 -1.05 32.55 -6.00
CA ASP A 65 -1.71 32.42 -7.30
C ASP A 65 -1.57 31.01 -7.87
N ILE A 66 -0.37 30.41 -7.84
CA ILE A 66 -0.19 29.06 -8.39
C ILE A 66 -0.82 27.98 -7.49
N CYS A 67 -0.92 28.19 -6.16
CA CYS A 67 -1.70 27.32 -5.28
C CYS A 67 -3.20 27.34 -5.64
N LYS A 68 -3.76 28.50 -5.99
CA LYS A 68 -5.15 28.55 -6.49
C LYS A 68 -5.30 27.77 -7.80
N VAL A 69 -4.31 27.82 -8.70
CA VAL A 69 -4.32 26.98 -9.91
C VAL A 69 -4.31 25.50 -9.56
N TRP A 70 -3.53 25.10 -8.54
CA TRP A 70 -3.55 23.74 -8.02
C TRP A 70 -4.94 23.34 -7.52
N ASP A 71 -5.59 24.15 -6.69
CA ASP A 71 -6.96 23.88 -6.23
C ASP A 71 -7.95 23.76 -7.41
N MET A 72 -7.85 24.66 -8.40
CA MET A 72 -8.72 24.68 -9.57
C MET A 72 -8.51 23.48 -10.50
N SER A 73 -7.28 22.94 -10.58
CA SER A 73 -6.93 21.84 -11.49
C SER A 73 -7.62 20.50 -11.17
N MET A 74 -8.33 20.41 -10.05
CA MET A 74 -9.22 19.27 -9.76
C MET A 74 -10.48 19.26 -10.64
N ASP A 75 -10.82 20.39 -11.27
CA ASP A 75 -11.96 20.49 -12.19
C ASP A 75 -11.54 20.11 -13.62
N GLU A 76 -12.38 19.33 -14.29
CA GLU A 76 -12.10 18.80 -15.64
C GLU A 76 -11.94 19.91 -16.68
N ASP A 77 -12.81 20.92 -16.67
CA ASP A 77 -12.76 22.01 -17.64
C ASP A 77 -11.46 22.82 -17.46
N VAL A 78 -11.00 22.99 -16.21
CA VAL A 78 -9.73 23.66 -15.90
C VAL A 78 -8.54 22.81 -16.33
N ALA A 79 -8.54 21.51 -16.05
CA ALA A 79 -7.46 20.62 -16.45
C ALA A 79 -7.32 20.57 -17.98
N LEU A 80 -8.45 20.50 -18.71
CA LEU A 80 -8.46 20.56 -20.17
C LEU A 80 -7.94 21.91 -20.69
N PHE A 81 -8.30 23.02 -20.05
CA PHE A 81 -7.74 24.33 -20.38
C PHE A 81 -6.23 24.38 -20.14
N LEU A 82 -5.74 23.92 -18.99
CA LEU A 82 -4.30 23.87 -18.71
C LEU A 82 -3.55 23.01 -19.73
N GLN A 83 -4.14 21.89 -20.16
CA GLN A 83 -3.60 21.04 -21.22
C GLN A 83 -3.58 21.76 -22.58
N GLU A 84 -4.66 22.44 -22.96
CA GLU A 84 -4.78 23.21 -24.21
C GLU A 84 -3.72 24.32 -24.30
N PHE A 85 -3.38 24.94 -23.17
CA PHE A 85 -2.39 26.01 -23.07
C PHE A 85 -0.98 25.52 -22.70
N ASN A 86 -0.68 24.23 -22.94
CA ASN A 86 0.63 23.61 -22.78
C ASN A 86 1.24 23.78 -21.37
N ALA A 87 0.41 23.75 -20.32
CA ALA A 87 0.92 23.79 -18.94
C ALA A 87 1.99 22.71 -18.65
N PRO A 88 1.89 21.45 -19.13
CA PRO A 88 2.95 20.47 -18.95
C PRO A 88 4.33 20.90 -19.49
N ASP A 89 4.37 21.53 -20.66
CA ASP A 89 5.63 22.05 -21.24
C ASP A 89 6.19 23.22 -20.42
N ILE A 90 5.32 24.07 -19.89
CA ILE A 90 5.71 25.18 -19.00
C ILE A 90 6.33 24.59 -17.72
N PHE A 91 5.71 23.58 -17.14
CA PHE A 91 6.22 22.90 -15.94
C PHE A 91 7.53 22.17 -16.20
N MET A 92 7.74 21.58 -17.39
CA MET A 92 9.06 21.08 -17.80
C MET A 92 10.14 22.16 -17.75
N GLY A 93 9.79 23.38 -18.17
CA GLY A 93 10.67 24.54 -18.04
C GLY A 93 10.97 24.92 -16.58
N VAL A 94 9.98 24.77 -15.68
CA VAL A 94 10.15 24.93 -14.22
C VAL A 94 11.08 23.85 -13.68
N PHE A 95 10.85 22.57 -13.96
CA PHE A 95 11.67 21.46 -13.47
C PHE A 95 13.14 21.56 -13.91
N ALA A 96 13.38 22.09 -15.10
CA ALA A 96 14.74 22.23 -15.63
C ALA A 96 15.52 23.41 -15.04
N LYS A 97 14.85 24.45 -14.52
CA LYS A 97 15.49 25.75 -14.21
C LYS A 97 15.23 26.27 -12.81
N SER A 98 14.11 25.90 -12.20
CA SER A 98 13.75 26.33 -10.85
C SER A 98 14.66 25.65 -9.83
N LYS A 99 15.04 26.41 -8.79
CA LYS A 99 15.68 25.88 -7.59
C LYS A 99 14.76 26.00 -6.36
N CYS A 100 13.49 26.30 -6.57
CA CYS A 100 12.49 26.43 -5.52
C CYS A 100 11.70 25.12 -5.39
N PRO A 101 11.88 24.33 -4.32
CA PRO A 101 11.18 23.06 -4.12
C PRO A 101 9.67 23.24 -4.07
N ARG A 102 9.19 24.29 -3.41
CA ARG A 102 7.75 24.61 -3.31
C ARG A 102 7.10 24.82 -4.68
N LEU A 103 7.77 25.50 -5.60
CA LEU A 103 7.24 25.67 -6.96
C LEU A 103 7.20 24.34 -7.72
N THR A 104 8.25 23.52 -7.58
CA THR A 104 8.32 22.18 -8.17
C THR A 104 7.18 21.29 -7.64
N GLU A 105 7.01 21.25 -6.32
CA GLU A 105 5.92 20.55 -5.64
C GLU A 105 4.56 20.93 -6.23
N ILE A 106 4.25 22.24 -6.29
CA ILE A 106 2.96 22.71 -6.80
C ILE A 106 2.76 22.32 -8.27
N CYS A 107 3.78 22.45 -9.12
CA CYS A 107 3.70 22.05 -10.53
C CYS A 107 3.47 20.53 -10.69
N VAL A 108 4.14 19.70 -9.89
CA VAL A 108 3.90 18.24 -9.88
C VAL A 108 2.49 17.94 -9.36
N GLY A 109 2.03 18.64 -8.33
CA GLY A 109 0.68 18.50 -7.78
C GLY A 109 -0.43 18.85 -8.78
N ILE A 110 -0.25 19.93 -9.56
CA ILE A 110 -1.14 20.28 -10.68
C ILE A 110 -1.15 19.16 -11.73
N LEU A 111 0.02 18.64 -12.14
CA LEU A 111 0.09 17.51 -13.07
C LEU A 111 -0.61 16.27 -12.51
N GLY A 112 -0.47 15.99 -11.22
CA GLY A 112 -1.16 14.92 -10.51
C GLY A 112 -2.68 15.03 -10.60
N ASN A 113 -3.23 16.24 -10.41
CA ASN A 113 -4.67 16.48 -10.55
C ASN A 113 -5.12 16.35 -12.00
N MET A 114 -4.37 16.92 -12.94
CA MET A 114 -4.66 16.81 -14.37
C MET A 114 -4.65 15.35 -14.84
N ALA A 115 -3.73 14.52 -14.32
CA ALA A 115 -3.64 13.11 -14.65
C ALA A 115 -4.83 12.27 -14.14
N CYS A 116 -5.72 12.81 -13.31
CA CYS A 116 -6.98 12.14 -12.97
C CYS A 116 -7.94 12.03 -14.18
N PHE A 117 -7.74 12.83 -15.23
CA PHE A 117 -8.54 12.79 -16.45
C PHE A 117 -7.86 11.95 -17.53
N GLN A 118 -8.60 10.99 -18.09
CA GLN A 118 -8.03 9.91 -18.92
C GLN A 118 -7.23 10.42 -20.13
N ASP A 119 -7.77 11.38 -20.89
CA ASP A 119 -7.10 11.91 -22.08
C ASP A 119 -5.81 12.67 -21.73
N ILE A 120 -5.80 13.40 -20.61
CA ILE A 120 -4.63 14.14 -20.15
C ILE A 120 -3.58 13.16 -19.59
N CYS A 121 -4.00 12.17 -18.80
CA CYS A 121 -3.13 11.10 -18.33
C CYS A 121 -2.44 10.38 -19.48
N LEU A 122 -3.18 10.07 -20.56
CA LEU A 122 -2.63 9.49 -21.78
C LEU A 122 -1.61 10.41 -22.46
N SER A 123 -1.88 11.72 -22.50
CA SER A 123 -0.93 12.71 -23.05
C SER A 123 0.35 12.78 -22.23
N ILE A 124 0.25 12.95 -20.90
CA ILE A 124 1.38 12.97 -19.97
C ILE A 124 2.18 11.66 -20.09
N SER A 125 1.49 10.53 -20.14
CA SER A 125 2.12 9.21 -20.23
C SER A 125 2.79 8.96 -21.58
N LYS A 126 2.42 9.65 -22.66
CA LYS A 126 3.10 9.49 -23.97
C LYS A 126 4.31 10.40 -24.13
N ASP A 127 4.47 11.41 -23.28
CA ASP A 127 5.64 12.27 -23.28
C ASP A 127 6.81 11.59 -22.54
N GLU A 128 7.77 11.07 -23.31
CA GLU A 128 8.97 10.42 -22.77
C GLU A 128 9.85 11.36 -21.95
N ASN A 129 9.97 12.63 -22.35
CA ASN A 129 10.84 13.58 -21.65
C ASN A 129 10.23 13.96 -20.29
N LEU A 130 8.93 14.25 -20.27
CA LEU A 130 8.21 14.52 -19.04
C LEU A 130 8.25 13.29 -18.11
N GLY A 131 7.98 12.09 -18.64
CA GLY A 131 8.08 10.84 -17.88
C GLY A 131 9.45 10.66 -17.23
N GLN A 132 10.54 10.89 -17.96
CA GLN A 132 11.89 10.76 -17.43
C GLN A 132 12.19 11.80 -16.33
N VAL A 133 11.79 13.05 -16.52
CA VAL A 133 12.00 14.12 -15.53
C VAL A 133 11.20 13.86 -14.26
N LEU A 134 9.97 13.35 -14.38
CA LEU A 134 9.14 12.96 -13.24
C LEU A 134 9.77 11.81 -12.45
N LEU A 135 10.29 10.77 -13.11
CA LEU A 135 11.02 9.70 -12.42
C LEU A 135 12.28 10.20 -11.71
N GLN A 136 12.98 11.17 -12.29
CA GLN A 136 14.13 11.81 -11.63
C GLN A 136 13.73 12.61 -10.39
N ARG A 137 12.49 13.13 -10.30
CA ARG A 137 12.01 13.83 -9.10
C ARG A 137 11.97 12.94 -7.87
N LEU A 138 11.87 11.61 -8.01
CA LEU A 138 11.93 10.67 -6.88
C LEU A 138 13.25 10.73 -6.12
N CYS A 139 14.29 11.31 -6.71
CA CYS A 139 15.60 11.47 -6.08
C CYS A 139 15.82 12.87 -5.50
N ASP A 140 14.80 13.73 -5.48
CA ASP A 140 14.83 15.00 -4.76
C ASP A 140 14.81 14.76 -3.23
N SER A 141 15.31 15.72 -2.45
CA SER A 141 15.33 15.63 -0.99
C SER A 141 14.07 16.19 -0.32
N ASP A 142 13.20 16.85 -1.09
CA ASP A 142 12.02 17.58 -0.59
C ASP A 142 10.82 16.64 -0.47
N SER A 143 10.40 16.34 0.77
CA SER A 143 9.34 15.37 1.04
C SER A 143 7.99 15.71 0.37
N PRO A 144 7.52 16.97 0.35
CA PRO A 144 6.31 17.34 -0.39
C PRO A 144 6.41 17.06 -1.89
N THR A 145 7.53 17.41 -2.54
CA THR A 145 7.76 17.10 -3.96
C THR A 145 7.74 15.59 -4.22
N LEU A 146 8.38 14.80 -3.35
CA LEU A 146 8.37 13.33 -3.44
C LEU A 146 6.95 12.75 -3.28
N LEU A 147 6.16 13.32 -2.38
CA LEU A 147 4.78 12.90 -2.12
C LEU A 147 3.91 13.12 -3.36
N GLU A 148 3.95 14.31 -3.96
CA GLU A 148 3.18 14.63 -5.15
C GLU A 148 3.65 13.83 -6.37
N THR A 149 4.96 13.60 -6.50
CA THR A 149 5.51 12.74 -7.54
C THR A 149 4.97 11.32 -7.40
N SER A 150 4.97 10.78 -6.17
CA SER A 150 4.45 9.44 -5.89
C SER A 150 2.94 9.35 -6.15
N ARG A 151 2.17 10.40 -5.82
CA ARG A 151 0.73 10.49 -6.12
C ARG A 151 0.44 10.51 -7.61
N LEU A 152 1.21 11.28 -8.39
CA LEU A 152 1.08 11.30 -9.85
C LEU A 152 1.42 9.92 -10.44
N LEU A 153 2.51 9.28 -10.02
CA LEU A 153 2.88 7.94 -10.47
C LEU A 153 1.80 6.91 -10.15
N LEU A 154 1.26 6.92 -8.92
CA LEU A 154 0.17 6.03 -8.53
C LEU A 154 -1.08 6.25 -9.39
N THR A 155 -1.42 7.52 -9.68
CA THR A 155 -2.55 7.87 -10.55
C THR A 155 -2.38 7.26 -11.93
N CYS A 156 -1.19 7.41 -12.52
CA CYS A 156 -0.88 6.83 -13.82
C CYS A 156 -0.86 5.29 -13.81
N LEU A 157 -0.26 4.66 -12.80
CA LEU A 157 -0.21 3.20 -12.64
C LEU A 157 -1.60 2.59 -12.41
N SER A 158 -2.53 3.37 -11.86
CA SER A 158 -3.92 2.96 -11.64
C SER A 158 -4.79 3.03 -12.90
N GLN A 159 -4.30 3.64 -14.00
CA GLN A 159 -5.02 3.71 -15.26
C GLN A 159 -4.60 2.57 -16.21
N PRO A 160 -5.50 1.63 -16.53
CA PRO A 160 -5.17 0.43 -17.33
C PRO A 160 -4.55 0.74 -18.70
N GLU A 161 -4.94 1.85 -19.34
CA GLU A 161 -4.47 2.22 -20.68
C GLU A 161 -3.00 2.65 -20.71
N VAL A 162 -2.46 3.13 -19.60
CA VAL A 162 -1.11 3.71 -19.53
C VAL A 162 -0.21 3.06 -18.49
N ALA A 163 -0.73 2.23 -17.59
CA ALA A 163 0.03 1.56 -16.54
C ALA A 163 1.30 0.88 -17.05
N ASN A 164 1.17 0.11 -18.15
CA ASN A 164 2.31 -0.59 -18.76
C ASN A 164 3.42 0.36 -19.23
N ILE A 165 3.08 1.56 -19.70
CA ILE A 165 4.07 2.56 -20.13
C ILE A 165 4.93 2.99 -18.93
N TRP A 166 4.31 3.18 -17.76
CA TRP A 166 5.03 3.58 -16.56
C TRP A 166 5.83 2.44 -15.95
N VAL A 167 5.30 1.22 -15.96
CA VAL A 167 6.05 0.00 -15.56
C VAL A 167 7.32 -0.14 -16.41
N GLU A 168 7.21 0.00 -17.74
CA GLU A 168 8.37 -0.06 -18.65
C GLU A 168 9.39 1.04 -18.34
N ARG A 169 8.95 2.30 -18.15
CA ARG A 169 9.87 3.39 -17.82
C ARG A 169 10.59 3.20 -16.48
N ILE A 170 9.89 2.67 -15.49
CA ILE A 170 10.49 2.38 -14.17
C ILE A 170 11.51 1.25 -14.31
N ARG A 171 11.21 0.22 -15.10
CA ARG A 171 12.16 -0.87 -15.42
C ARG A 171 13.42 -0.32 -16.09
N ASP A 172 13.27 0.65 -16.99
CA ASP A 172 14.37 1.29 -17.71
C ASP A 172 15.12 2.37 -16.89
N SER A 173 14.67 2.65 -15.66
CA SER A 173 15.23 3.67 -14.77
C SER A 173 15.73 3.07 -13.45
N PRO A 174 16.93 2.45 -13.41
CA PRO A 174 17.44 1.76 -12.22
C PRO A 174 17.49 2.60 -10.94
N SER A 175 17.72 3.92 -11.06
CA SER A 175 17.76 4.83 -9.92
C SER A 175 16.44 4.89 -9.14
N VAL A 176 15.31 4.55 -9.75
CA VAL A 176 14.01 4.52 -9.08
C VAL A 176 14.02 3.53 -7.92
N TYR A 177 14.66 2.37 -8.09
CA TYR A 177 14.80 1.37 -7.03
C TYR A 177 15.51 1.96 -5.80
N ASP A 178 16.67 2.59 -6.02
CA ASP A 178 17.48 3.16 -4.93
C ASP A 178 16.74 4.31 -4.24
N CYS A 179 16.09 5.19 -5.01
CA CYS A 179 15.37 6.33 -4.46
C CYS A 179 14.12 5.88 -3.66
N VAL A 180 13.36 4.90 -4.15
CA VAL A 180 12.22 4.32 -3.43
C VAL A 180 12.66 3.59 -2.15
N CYS A 181 13.72 2.79 -2.22
CA CYS A 181 14.27 2.11 -1.05
C CYS A 181 14.80 3.09 0.00
N PHE A 182 15.49 4.14 -0.44
CA PHE A 182 15.95 5.22 0.43
C PHE A 182 14.77 5.87 1.16
N ILE A 183 13.72 6.28 0.44
CA ILE A 183 12.52 6.89 1.04
C ILE A 183 11.90 5.98 2.11
N MET A 184 11.68 4.70 1.79
CA MET A 184 11.13 3.73 2.75
C MET A 184 12.02 3.52 3.98
N SER A 185 13.34 3.60 3.83
CA SER A 185 14.28 3.40 4.94
C SER A 185 14.58 4.64 5.77
N SER A 186 14.38 5.85 5.24
CA SER A 186 14.86 7.07 5.90
C SER A 186 13.81 8.15 6.16
N SER A 187 12.65 8.09 5.51
CA SER A 187 11.61 9.11 5.70
C SER A 187 10.94 8.98 7.07
N THR A 188 10.74 10.11 7.75
CA THR A 188 9.87 10.21 8.93
C THR A 188 8.50 10.80 8.60
N ASN A 189 8.23 11.09 7.31
CA ASN A 189 6.94 11.57 6.86
C ASN A 189 6.04 10.36 6.55
N VAL A 190 5.05 10.13 7.42
CA VAL A 190 4.12 9.00 7.32
C VAL A 190 3.32 9.04 6.02
N GLU A 191 2.82 10.19 5.60
CA GLU A 191 2.03 10.32 4.35
C GLU A 191 2.86 9.94 3.12
N LEU A 192 4.13 10.37 3.09
CA LEU A 192 5.07 9.98 2.02
C LEU A 192 5.34 8.48 2.04
N LEU A 193 5.55 7.89 3.21
CA LEU A 193 5.75 6.44 3.33
C LEU A 193 4.51 5.67 2.84
N VAL A 194 3.29 6.10 3.21
CA VAL A 194 2.06 5.48 2.71
C VAL A 194 2.01 5.57 1.20
N LYS A 195 2.24 6.76 0.62
CA LYS A 195 2.13 6.97 -0.82
C LYS A 195 3.17 6.20 -1.63
N VAL A 196 4.41 6.14 -1.16
CA VAL A 196 5.47 5.33 -1.79
C VAL A 196 5.14 3.85 -1.66
N GLY A 197 4.63 3.41 -0.50
CA GLY A 197 4.13 2.05 -0.32
C GLY A 197 3.07 1.69 -1.36
N GLU A 198 2.07 2.54 -1.58
CA GLU A 198 1.01 2.29 -2.57
C GLU A 198 1.56 2.19 -4.01
N VAL A 199 2.59 2.99 -4.35
CA VAL A 199 3.28 2.87 -5.64
C VAL A 199 3.97 1.52 -5.77
N VAL A 200 4.71 1.09 -4.75
CA VAL A 200 5.42 -0.21 -4.75
C VAL A 200 4.43 -1.38 -4.82
N ASP A 201 3.39 -1.32 -3.99
CA ASP A 201 2.30 -2.30 -3.98
C ASP A 201 1.68 -2.44 -5.37
N LYS A 202 1.34 -1.30 -5.98
CA LYS A 202 0.73 -1.31 -7.32
C LYS A 202 1.69 -1.83 -8.39
N LEU A 203 2.98 -1.51 -8.31
CA LEU A 203 3.98 -2.01 -9.24
C LEU A 203 4.14 -3.53 -9.14
N PHE A 204 4.19 -4.07 -7.92
CA PHE A 204 4.35 -5.51 -7.72
C PHE A 204 3.09 -6.30 -8.11
N ASP A 205 1.90 -5.71 -7.91
CA ASP A 205 0.62 -6.25 -8.39
C ASP A 205 0.54 -6.27 -9.93
N LEU A 206 1.12 -5.27 -10.60
CA LEU A 206 1.07 -5.15 -12.06
C LEU A 206 2.13 -6.00 -12.78
N ASP A 207 3.34 -6.13 -12.23
CA ASP A 207 4.50 -6.70 -12.95
C ASP A 207 5.41 -7.55 -12.04
N GLU A 208 5.19 -8.86 -12.04
CA GLU A 208 5.98 -9.85 -11.30
C GLU A 208 7.48 -9.80 -11.68
N GLU A 209 7.80 -9.52 -12.95
CA GLU A 209 9.20 -9.46 -13.42
C GLU A 209 9.95 -8.27 -12.79
N LEU A 210 9.31 -7.11 -12.68
CA LEU A 210 9.83 -5.93 -11.98
C LEU A 210 10.05 -6.26 -10.50
N MET A 211 9.08 -6.89 -9.84
CA MET A 211 9.22 -7.35 -8.44
C MET A 211 10.44 -8.27 -8.29
N LEU A 212 10.60 -9.27 -9.15
CA LEU A 212 11.75 -10.19 -9.15
C LEU A 212 13.08 -9.47 -9.38
N ASN A 213 13.10 -8.46 -10.26
CA ASN A 213 14.28 -7.64 -10.49
C ASN A 213 14.64 -6.82 -9.25
N TRP A 214 13.67 -6.22 -8.58
CA TRP A 214 13.90 -5.46 -7.34
C TRP A 214 14.40 -6.35 -6.20
N ILE A 215 13.88 -7.58 -6.08
CA ILE A 215 14.41 -8.58 -5.15
C ILE A 215 15.89 -8.88 -5.46
N LYS A 216 16.23 -9.05 -6.74
CA LYS A 216 17.60 -9.39 -7.18
C LYS A 216 18.57 -8.22 -7.08
N SER A 217 18.14 -6.99 -7.30
CA SER A 217 19.00 -5.79 -7.23
C SER A 217 19.70 -5.67 -5.87
N GLY A 218 19.02 -6.00 -4.77
CA GLY A 218 19.61 -6.03 -3.43
C GLY A 218 20.55 -7.21 -3.14
N THR A 219 20.72 -8.16 -4.07
CA THR A 219 21.61 -9.34 -3.92
C THR A 219 22.93 -9.20 -4.69
N CYS A 220 23.02 -8.25 -5.62
CA CYS A 220 24.27 -7.92 -6.30
C CYS A 220 25.20 -7.22 -5.32
N GLN A 221 26.11 -7.98 -4.70
CA GLN A 221 27.25 -7.40 -3.99
C GLN A 221 27.99 -6.46 -4.94
N SER A 222 28.17 -5.19 -4.54
CA SER A 222 29.19 -4.33 -5.14
C SER A 222 30.57 -4.96 -4.90
N VAL A 223 30.96 -5.89 -5.78
CA VAL A 223 32.32 -6.41 -5.85
C VAL A 223 33.09 -5.53 -6.83
N GLY A 224 33.35 -4.30 -6.40
CA GLY A 224 34.28 -3.39 -7.06
C GLY A 224 35.19 -2.77 -6.00
N PRO A 225 36.52 -2.74 -6.20
CA PRO A 225 37.39 -2.00 -5.30
C PRO A 225 37.03 -0.52 -5.40
N SER A 226 36.65 0.08 -4.27
CA SER A 226 36.44 1.51 -4.14
C SER A 226 37.72 2.26 -4.50
N THR A 227 37.70 2.93 -5.64
CA THR A 227 38.65 4.01 -5.95
C THR A 227 38.02 5.32 -5.52
N ASP A 228 38.73 5.99 -4.60
CA ASP A 228 38.55 7.34 -4.07
C ASP A 228 37.81 8.33 -4.99
N ASP A 229 37.00 9.18 -4.34
CA ASP A 229 36.34 10.41 -4.84
C ASP A 229 34.99 10.29 -5.58
N SER A 230 34.09 9.40 -5.15
CA SER A 230 32.65 9.45 -5.52
C SER A 230 31.79 9.93 -4.35
N PRO A 231 30.73 10.74 -4.58
CA PRO A 231 29.83 11.19 -3.53
C PRO A 231 29.17 9.99 -2.85
N GLU A 232 29.12 10.01 -1.51
CA GLU A 232 28.55 9.01 -0.59
C GLU A 232 27.87 7.83 -1.31
N GLU A 233 28.57 6.69 -1.42
CA GLU A 233 27.98 5.45 -1.94
C GLU A 233 26.66 5.19 -1.19
N LEU A 234 25.54 5.24 -1.92
CA LEU A 234 24.23 4.93 -1.36
C LEU A 234 24.29 3.55 -0.70
N PRO A 235 23.61 3.35 0.44
CA PRO A 235 23.59 2.05 1.10
C PRO A 235 23.14 0.95 0.13
N ASP A 236 23.73 -0.24 0.24
CA ASP A 236 23.23 -1.44 -0.47
C ASP A 236 21.81 -1.77 0.05
N PHE A 237 20.80 -1.17 -0.57
CA PHE A 237 19.41 -1.35 -0.17
C PHE A 237 18.91 -2.73 -0.56
N LYS A 238 18.24 -3.37 0.39
CA LYS A 238 17.47 -4.59 0.17
C LYS A 238 16.01 -4.28 0.41
N ILE A 239 15.18 -4.69 -0.55
CA ILE A 239 13.76 -4.34 -0.55
C ILE A 239 13.03 -4.76 0.74
N VAL A 240 13.29 -5.96 1.27
CA VAL A 240 12.62 -6.47 2.48
C VAL A 240 12.93 -5.61 3.72
N PRO A 241 14.20 -5.34 4.09
CA PRO A 241 14.50 -4.39 5.16
C PRO A 241 13.86 -3.00 4.99
N CYS A 242 13.82 -2.46 3.76
CA CYS A 242 13.18 -1.18 3.48
C CYS A 242 11.67 -1.22 3.79
N ILE A 243 10.98 -2.27 3.32
CA ILE A 243 9.55 -2.52 3.60
C ILE A 243 9.32 -2.64 5.11
N LEU A 244 10.14 -3.41 5.82
CA LEU A 244 10.00 -3.62 7.26
C LEU A 244 10.20 -2.33 8.06
N GLU A 245 11.18 -1.50 7.66
CA GLU A 245 11.40 -0.20 8.32
C GLU A 245 10.22 0.74 8.10
N ALA A 246 9.75 0.88 6.86
CA ALA A 246 8.59 1.70 6.57
C ALA A 246 7.32 1.20 7.31
N ALA A 247 7.09 -0.12 7.34
CA ALA A 247 5.99 -0.73 8.07
C ALA A 247 6.05 -0.41 9.58
N LYS A 248 7.24 -0.44 10.20
CA LYS A 248 7.42 -0.06 11.61
C LYS A 248 7.10 1.42 11.85
N GLN A 249 7.46 2.30 10.92
CA GLN A 249 7.19 3.74 11.03
C GLN A 249 5.70 4.06 10.87
N VAL A 250 4.99 3.43 9.92
CA VAL A 250 3.56 3.74 9.68
C VAL A 250 2.62 3.03 10.65
N ARG A 251 3.03 1.90 11.24
CA ARG A 251 2.25 1.01 12.13
C ARG A 251 1.37 1.73 13.14
N SER A 252 1.89 2.75 13.81
CA SER A 252 1.19 3.45 14.90
C SER A 252 0.30 4.60 14.43
N ASP A 253 0.62 5.20 13.28
CA ASP A 253 0.01 6.45 12.83
C ASP A 253 -0.95 6.26 11.63
N SER A 254 -0.83 5.17 10.86
CA SER A 254 -1.68 4.87 9.71
C SER A 254 -1.95 3.35 9.57
N PRO A 255 -3.15 2.87 10.00
CA PRO A 255 -3.58 1.50 9.77
C PRO A 255 -3.70 1.16 8.27
N GLU A 256 -4.13 2.09 7.43
CA GLU A 256 -4.22 1.92 5.98
C GLU A 256 -2.81 1.76 5.37
N GLY A 257 -1.85 2.56 5.84
CA GLY A 257 -0.44 2.41 5.47
C GLY A 257 0.13 1.06 5.85
N LEU A 258 -0.21 0.55 7.04
CA LEU A 258 0.22 -0.78 7.46
C LEU A 258 -0.34 -1.86 6.51
N ASP A 259 -1.63 -1.77 6.12
CA ASP A 259 -2.25 -2.72 5.19
C ASP A 259 -1.47 -2.81 3.87
N VAL A 260 -1.08 -1.66 3.31
CA VAL A 260 -0.26 -1.57 2.09
C VAL A 260 1.05 -2.35 2.24
N TYR A 261 1.83 -2.10 3.30
CA TYR A 261 3.10 -2.80 3.49
C TYR A 261 2.94 -4.30 3.79
N MET A 262 1.85 -4.69 4.45
CA MET A 262 1.56 -6.11 4.66
C MET A 262 1.18 -6.79 3.35
N HIS A 263 0.44 -6.11 2.47
CA HIS A 263 0.11 -6.61 1.14
C HIS A 263 1.36 -6.73 0.25
N ILE A 264 2.29 -5.77 0.28
CA ILE A 264 3.59 -5.90 -0.40
C ILE A 264 4.34 -7.16 0.07
N LEU A 265 4.42 -7.40 1.38
CA LEU A 265 5.06 -8.62 1.90
C LEU A 265 4.31 -9.88 1.43
N GLN A 266 2.98 -9.86 1.38
CA GLN A 266 2.17 -10.96 0.86
C GLN A 266 2.47 -11.22 -0.62
N LEU A 267 2.56 -10.19 -1.46
CA LEU A 267 2.93 -10.30 -2.87
C LEU A 267 4.31 -10.96 -3.03
N LEU A 268 5.29 -10.60 -2.20
CA LEU A 268 6.60 -11.25 -2.21
C LEU A 268 6.52 -12.76 -1.91
N THR A 269 5.54 -13.21 -1.12
CA THR A 269 5.36 -14.64 -0.84
C THR A 269 4.71 -15.44 -1.97
N THR A 270 4.27 -14.78 -3.04
CA THR A 270 3.69 -15.46 -4.21
C THR A 270 4.74 -16.10 -5.13
N VAL A 271 6.02 -15.76 -4.94
CA VAL A 271 7.15 -16.28 -5.71
C VAL A 271 8.25 -16.84 -4.79
N ASP A 272 8.95 -17.88 -5.24
CA ASP A 272 9.98 -18.55 -4.44
C ASP A 272 11.12 -17.59 -4.06
N GLU A 273 11.59 -16.76 -5.01
CA GLU A 273 12.65 -15.78 -4.76
C GLU A 273 12.27 -14.76 -3.69
N GLY A 274 11.00 -14.37 -3.61
CA GLY A 274 10.52 -13.43 -2.60
C GLY A 274 10.44 -14.06 -1.22
N ILE A 275 10.01 -15.33 -1.11
CA ILE A 275 10.12 -16.11 0.13
C ILE A 275 11.59 -16.21 0.57
N GLN A 276 12.50 -16.51 -0.36
CA GLN A 276 13.93 -16.56 -0.04
C GLN A 276 14.48 -15.19 0.37
N ALA A 277 14.04 -14.09 -0.25
CA ALA A 277 14.43 -12.73 0.14
C ALA A 277 14.00 -12.41 1.58
N ILE A 278 12.83 -12.87 1.99
CA ILE A 278 12.33 -12.71 3.36
C ILE A 278 13.16 -13.58 4.34
N VAL A 279 13.33 -14.87 4.05
CA VAL A 279 13.87 -15.84 5.02
C VAL A 279 15.40 -15.87 5.08
N GLN A 280 16.10 -15.63 3.96
CA GLN A 280 17.56 -15.71 3.86
C GLN A 280 18.29 -14.39 4.08
N ALA A 281 17.59 -13.25 4.16
CA ALA A 281 18.23 -12.00 4.53
C ALA A 281 18.86 -12.11 5.94
N PRO A 282 20.05 -11.51 6.19
CA PRO A 282 20.65 -11.50 7.53
C PRO A 282 19.64 -10.94 8.53
N ASP A 283 19.23 -11.76 9.50
CA ASP A 283 18.14 -11.48 10.45
C ASP A 283 16.75 -11.16 9.86
N GLY A 284 16.57 -11.08 8.53
CA GLY A 284 15.34 -10.64 7.88
C GLY A 284 14.13 -11.55 8.15
N GLY A 285 14.32 -12.87 8.15
CA GLY A 285 13.25 -13.80 8.49
C GLY A 285 12.80 -13.64 9.95
N LYS A 286 13.75 -13.39 10.85
CA LYS A 286 13.50 -13.16 12.28
C LYS A 286 12.83 -11.81 12.51
N GLU A 287 13.26 -10.75 11.83
CA GLU A 287 12.66 -9.42 11.93
C GLU A 287 11.25 -9.38 11.37
N THR A 288 11.03 -10.00 10.20
CA THR A 288 9.70 -10.15 9.60
C THR A 288 8.79 -10.91 10.56
N TRP A 289 9.22 -12.08 11.03
CA TRP A 289 8.44 -12.87 11.98
C TRP A 289 8.13 -12.08 13.26
N ALA A 290 9.12 -11.38 13.82
CA ALA A 290 8.93 -10.60 15.05
C ALA A 290 7.92 -9.47 14.87
N LEU A 291 7.96 -8.73 13.75
CA LEU A 291 7.00 -7.68 13.44
C LEU A 291 5.58 -8.24 13.30
N LEU A 292 5.40 -9.27 12.47
CA LEU A 292 4.09 -9.87 12.21
C LEU A 292 3.51 -10.56 13.45
N TYR A 293 4.36 -11.20 14.24
CA TYR A 293 3.98 -11.79 15.51
C TYR A 293 3.50 -10.73 16.50
N ASP A 294 4.23 -9.61 16.65
CA ASP A 294 3.85 -8.50 17.54
C ASP A 294 2.49 -7.93 17.13
N LEU A 295 2.29 -7.66 15.84
CA LEU A 295 1.03 -7.17 15.30
C LEU A 295 -0.15 -8.09 15.66
N ILE A 296 -0.06 -9.39 15.40
CA ILE A 296 -1.17 -10.34 15.63
C ILE A 296 -1.37 -10.69 17.11
N CYS A 297 -0.30 -10.71 17.90
CA CYS A 297 -0.39 -11.14 19.30
C CYS A 297 -0.69 -9.99 20.25
N HIS A 298 -0.35 -8.75 19.89
CA HIS A 298 -0.34 -7.63 20.82
C HIS A 298 -1.12 -6.39 20.34
N GLU A 299 -1.42 -6.26 19.04
CA GLU A 299 -2.07 -5.06 18.51
C GLU A 299 -3.42 -5.32 17.83
N LEU A 300 -3.48 -6.31 16.93
CA LEU A 300 -4.66 -6.60 16.12
C LEU A 300 -5.52 -7.66 16.78
N CYS A 301 -6.85 -7.53 16.65
CA CYS A 301 -7.82 -8.53 17.11
C CYS A 301 -7.58 -9.01 18.57
N GLN A 302 -7.49 -8.06 19.50
CA GLN A 302 -7.24 -8.28 20.92
C GLN A 302 -8.45 -8.91 21.65
N PRO A 303 -8.26 -9.57 22.81
CA PRO A 303 -9.34 -10.29 23.48
C PRO A 303 -10.51 -9.40 23.96
N ASP A 304 -10.27 -8.11 24.16
CA ASP A 304 -11.31 -7.15 24.57
C ASP A 304 -11.99 -6.48 23.36
N ASP A 305 -11.52 -6.74 22.14
CA ASP A 305 -12.07 -6.14 20.92
C ASP A 305 -13.45 -6.71 20.58
N PRO A 306 -14.38 -5.87 20.08
CA PRO A 306 -15.64 -6.37 19.55
C PRO A 306 -15.42 -7.14 18.24
N PRO A 307 -16.24 -8.16 17.92
CA PRO A 307 -16.08 -8.96 16.70
C PRO A 307 -16.07 -8.16 15.37
N ILE A 308 -16.60 -6.93 15.36
CA ILE A 308 -16.57 -6.06 14.18
C ILE A 308 -15.15 -5.64 13.79
N ILE A 309 -14.20 -5.62 14.73
CA ILE A 309 -12.80 -5.31 14.44
C ILE A 309 -12.20 -6.27 13.41
N VAL A 310 -12.59 -7.55 13.42
CA VAL A 310 -12.15 -8.51 12.39
C VAL A 310 -12.71 -8.18 11.01
N GLN A 311 -13.89 -7.56 10.93
CA GLN A 311 -14.45 -7.11 9.65
C GLN A 311 -13.67 -5.95 9.05
N GLU A 312 -13.24 -5.02 9.91
CA GLU A 312 -12.46 -3.85 9.50
C GLU A 312 -11.01 -4.24 9.16
N GLN A 313 -10.43 -5.18 9.91
CA GLN A 313 -9.03 -5.61 9.77
C GLN A 313 -8.83 -6.84 8.88
N LYS A 314 -9.86 -7.32 8.16
CA LYS A 314 -9.80 -8.60 7.44
C LYS A 314 -8.71 -8.67 6.38
N THR A 315 -8.42 -7.57 5.67
CA THR A 315 -7.40 -7.50 4.61
C THR A 315 -6.01 -7.59 5.23
N VAL A 316 -5.70 -6.71 6.18
CA VAL A 316 -4.39 -6.70 6.86
C VAL A 316 -4.12 -8.00 7.62
N LEU A 317 -5.14 -8.57 8.27
CA LEU A 317 -5.02 -9.89 8.91
C LEU A 317 -4.73 -10.98 7.87
N ALA A 318 -5.40 -10.98 6.72
CA ALA A 318 -5.17 -11.98 5.67
C ALA A 318 -3.74 -11.87 5.10
N SER A 319 -3.27 -10.66 4.86
CA SER A 319 -1.90 -10.39 4.40
C SER A 319 -0.87 -10.88 5.41
N ILE A 320 -1.01 -10.50 6.69
CA ILE A 320 -0.09 -10.92 7.76
C ILE A 320 -0.07 -12.45 7.90
N LEU A 321 -1.25 -13.09 7.97
CA LEU A 321 -1.34 -14.53 8.15
C LEU A 321 -0.81 -15.30 6.93
N SER A 322 -0.97 -14.77 5.72
CA SER A 322 -0.37 -15.34 4.50
C SER A 322 1.15 -15.39 4.62
N VAL A 323 1.76 -14.27 5.02
CA VAL A 323 3.21 -14.17 5.14
C VAL A 323 3.74 -15.08 6.25
N LEU A 324 3.07 -15.10 7.42
CA LEU A 324 3.39 -16.02 8.51
C LEU A 324 3.27 -17.49 8.07
N SER A 325 2.23 -17.84 7.31
CA SER A 325 2.04 -19.19 6.77
C SER A 325 3.15 -19.58 5.80
N ALA A 326 3.51 -18.71 4.87
CA ALA A 326 4.59 -18.94 3.92
C ALA A 326 5.95 -19.10 4.61
N ILE A 327 6.27 -18.23 5.58
CA ILE A 327 7.52 -18.34 6.37
C ILE A 327 7.52 -19.65 7.16
N PHE A 328 6.42 -20.02 7.82
CA PHE A 328 6.31 -21.25 8.59
C PHE A 328 6.49 -22.50 7.70
N ALA A 329 5.86 -22.50 6.51
CA ALA A 329 5.95 -23.59 5.55
C ALA A 329 7.34 -23.72 4.88
N SER A 330 8.14 -22.64 4.85
CA SER A 330 9.47 -22.65 4.23
C SER A 330 10.49 -23.56 4.93
N GLN A 331 10.18 -24.12 6.13
CA GLN A 331 10.95 -25.12 6.86
C GLN A 331 12.46 -24.84 7.02
N THR A 332 12.89 -23.59 6.91
CA THR A 332 14.27 -23.23 7.20
C THR A 332 14.43 -23.39 8.72
N GLU A 333 15.27 -24.34 9.18
CA GLU A 333 15.51 -24.64 10.60
C GLU A 333 16.02 -23.41 11.37
N GLN A 334 15.14 -22.49 11.70
CA GLN A 334 15.48 -21.22 12.32
C GLN A 334 14.87 -21.16 13.73
N GLU A 335 15.71 -20.82 14.72
CA GLU A 335 15.36 -20.91 16.13
C GLU A 335 14.17 -20.03 16.55
N TYR A 336 13.82 -19.01 15.77
CA TYR A 336 12.72 -18.11 16.09
C TYR A 336 11.35 -18.70 15.78
N ILE A 337 11.27 -19.70 14.89
CA ILE A 337 10.03 -20.44 14.59
C ILE A 337 9.75 -21.51 15.66
N LYS A 338 10.67 -21.74 16.61
CA LYS A 338 10.50 -22.72 17.70
C LYS A 338 9.18 -22.49 18.43
N MET A 339 8.30 -23.49 18.32
CA MET A 339 6.89 -23.45 18.68
C MET A 339 6.58 -23.11 20.14
N ARG A 340 7.52 -23.31 21.06
CA ARG A 340 7.38 -22.90 22.47
C ARG A 340 7.01 -21.43 22.61
N LYS A 341 7.51 -20.57 21.70
CA LYS A 341 7.23 -19.12 21.71
C LYS A 341 5.94 -18.73 20.98
N ASN A 342 5.25 -19.68 20.32
CA ASN A 342 4.14 -19.38 19.41
C ASN A 342 2.75 -19.72 19.99
N MET A 343 2.64 -20.08 21.28
CA MET A 343 1.33 -20.31 21.91
C MET A 343 0.41 -19.08 21.88
N PRO A 344 0.91 -17.83 22.07
CA PRO A 344 0.07 -16.64 21.90
C PRO A 344 -0.46 -16.50 20.48
N LEU A 345 0.35 -16.84 19.46
CA LEU A 345 -0.08 -16.83 18.06
C LEU A 345 -1.22 -17.85 17.82
N ILE A 346 -1.10 -19.07 18.33
CA ILE A 346 -2.20 -20.06 18.28
C ILE A 346 -3.47 -19.51 18.94
N GLY A 347 -3.32 -18.86 20.09
CA GLY A 347 -4.43 -18.18 20.78
C GLY A 347 -5.09 -17.10 19.91
N SER A 348 -4.30 -16.25 19.26
CA SER A 348 -4.80 -15.23 18.32
C SER A 348 -5.51 -15.83 17.11
N LEU A 349 -4.96 -16.88 16.49
CA LEU A 349 -5.59 -17.57 15.35
C LEU A 349 -6.97 -18.14 15.74
N ILE A 350 -7.06 -18.82 16.89
CA ILE A 350 -8.33 -19.36 17.36
C ILE A 350 -9.33 -18.22 17.68
N ARG A 351 -8.85 -17.11 18.25
CA ARG A 351 -9.70 -15.93 18.52
C ARG A 351 -10.27 -15.33 17.24
N ILE A 352 -9.47 -15.21 16.17
CA ILE A 352 -9.96 -14.75 14.86
C ILE A 352 -11.11 -15.66 14.39
N LEU A 353 -10.93 -16.99 14.42
CA LEU A 353 -11.98 -17.95 14.06
C LEU A 353 -13.25 -17.81 14.94
N GLN A 354 -13.08 -17.57 16.24
CA GLN A 354 -14.20 -17.35 17.17
C GLN A 354 -15.00 -16.09 16.83
N TYR A 355 -14.32 -14.99 16.51
CA TYR A 355 -14.99 -13.73 16.12
C TYR A 355 -15.73 -13.86 14.78
N MET A 356 -15.16 -14.61 13.83
CA MET A 356 -15.83 -14.92 12.56
C MET A 356 -17.12 -15.71 12.76
N GLU A 357 -17.14 -16.69 13.68
CA GLU A 357 -18.39 -17.38 14.06
C GLU A 357 -19.40 -16.46 14.74
N GLY A 358 -18.93 -15.46 15.51
CA GLY A 358 -19.76 -14.46 16.18
C GLY A 358 -20.45 -13.50 15.20
N CYS A 359 -19.73 -13.05 14.17
CA CYS A 359 -20.27 -12.21 13.09
C CYS A 359 -21.37 -12.94 12.31
N GLY A 360 -21.20 -14.24 12.03
CA GLY A 360 -22.21 -15.07 11.37
C GLY A 360 -23.49 -15.28 12.19
N LYS A 361 -23.41 -15.26 13.54
CA LYS A 361 -24.56 -15.45 14.43
C LYS A 361 -25.38 -14.16 14.62
N ARG A 362 -24.76 -12.99 14.74
CA ARG A 362 -25.47 -11.70 14.90
C ARG A 362 -26.26 -11.28 13.65
N SER A 363 -25.79 -11.64 12.45
CA SER A 363 -26.55 -11.40 11.21
C SER A 363 -27.82 -12.24 11.11
N VAL A 364 -27.86 -13.42 11.76
CA VAL A 364 -29.05 -14.30 11.83
C VAL A 364 -30.08 -13.76 12.84
N ASP A 365 -29.65 -13.24 13.98
CA ASP A 365 -30.58 -12.75 15.00
C ASP A 365 -31.21 -11.39 14.61
N ASN A 366 -30.47 -10.49 13.97
CA ASN A 366 -31.04 -9.24 13.42
C ASN A 366 -32.02 -9.49 12.25
N SER A 367 -31.88 -10.62 11.53
CA SER A 367 -32.83 -11.03 10.49
C SER A 367 -34.13 -11.63 11.04
N LYS A 368 -34.18 -12.03 12.32
CA LYS A 368 -35.40 -12.55 12.96
C LYS A 368 -36.26 -11.46 13.61
N GLU A 369 -35.68 -10.30 13.93
CA GLU A 369 -36.43 -9.16 14.46
C GLU A 369 -37.03 -8.26 13.36
N SER A 370 -36.63 -8.45 12.10
CA SER A 370 -37.06 -7.63 10.95
C SER A 370 -38.07 -8.33 10.02
N GLU A 371 -38.72 -9.42 10.45
CA GLU A 371 -39.83 -10.03 9.70
C GLU A 371 -41.17 -9.28 9.92
N GLN A 372 -41.19 -7.97 9.69
CA GLN A 372 -42.41 -7.25 9.29
C GLN A 372 -42.03 -6.19 8.26
N GLU A 373 -42.59 -6.35 7.05
CA GLU A 373 -42.58 -5.42 5.91
C GLU A 373 -41.31 -5.42 5.02
N GLU A 374 -41.26 -6.26 3.99
CA GLU A 374 -41.65 -5.94 2.61
C GLU A 374 -41.28 -7.08 1.64
N SER A 375 -42.10 -7.25 0.61
CA SER A 375 -41.94 -8.25 -0.42
C SER A 375 -40.88 -7.85 -1.45
N GLY A 376 -39.87 -8.68 -1.67
CA GLY A 376 -39.11 -8.67 -2.93
C GLY A 376 -37.64 -9.04 -2.83
N LYS A 377 -37.32 -10.26 -3.28
CA LYS A 377 -35.98 -10.87 -3.51
C LYS A 377 -35.24 -11.30 -2.24
N ALA A 378 -35.17 -12.62 -2.07
CA ALA A 378 -34.19 -13.28 -1.22
C ALA A 378 -32.78 -12.96 -1.74
N GLU A 379 -32.08 -12.04 -1.08
CA GLU A 379 -30.63 -11.91 -1.17
C GLU A 379 -30.03 -13.13 -0.46
N LEU A 380 -29.44 -14.03 -1.25
CA LEU A 380 -28.56 -15.06 -0.73
C LEU A 380 -27.42 -14.36 0.01
N LYS A 381 -27.16 -14.77 1.25
CA LYS A 381 -26.01 -14.33 2.05
C LYS A 381 -24.72 -14.57 1.26
N GLU A 382 -24.22 -13.55 0.60
CA GLU A 382 -22.89 -13.59 0.00
C GLU A 382 -21.90 -13.55 1.18
N GLU A 383 -21.26 -14.68 1.46
CA GLU A 383 -20.15 -14.70 2.42
C GLU A 383 -19.09 -13.74 1.90
N ASP A 384 -18.71 -12.77 2.74
CA ASP A 384 -17.68 -11.80 2.41
C ASP A 384 -16.41 -12.53 1.93
N PHE A 385 -16.04 -12.29 0.68
CA PHE A 385 -14.93 -12.97 0.01
C PHE A 385 -13.62 -12.84 0.78
N HIS A 386 -13.35 -11.67 1.37
CA HIS A 386 -12.12 -11.44 2.14
C HIS A 386 -12.15 -12.15 3.49
N LEU A 387 -13.32 -12.27 4.13
CA LEU A 387 -13.43 -13.11 5.33
C LEU A 387 -13.19 -14.58 5.00
N LYS A 388 -13.66 -15.07 3.86
CA LYS A 388 -13.41 -16.45 3.46
C LYS A 388 -11.92 -16.70 3.25
N ILE A 389 -11.22 -15.80 2.55
CA ILE A 389 -9.76 -15.84 2.38
C ILE A 389 -9.08 -15.88 3.76
N LEU A 390 -9.42 -14.94 4.66
CA LEU A 390 -8.85 -14.90 6.00
C LEU A 390 -9.08 -16.20 6.76
N LYS A 391 -10.27 -16.79 6.65
CA LYS A 391 -10.62 -18.06 7.31
C LYS A 391 -9.72 -19.19 6.81
N ASP A 392 -9.63 -19.31 5.49
CA ASP A 392 -8.90 -20.41 4.84
C ASP A 392 -7.41 -20.35 5.22
N ILE A 393 -6.80 -19.16 5.18
CA ILE A 393 -5.40 -18.93 5.57
C ILE A 393 -5.19 -19.18 7.07
N CYS A 394 -6.10 -18.69 7.91
CA CYS A 394 -6.04 -18.91 9.36
C CYS A 394 -6.13 -20.40 9.69
N CYS A 395 -7.00 -21.15 9.01
CA CYS A 395 -7.12 -22.60 9.17
C CYS A 395 -5.86 -23.32 8.69
N GLU A 396 -5.30 -22.94 7.54
CA GLU A 396 -4.07 -23.51 7.02
C GLU A 396 -2.91 -23.37 8.01
N LEU A 397 -2.61 -22.14 8.43
CA LEU A 397 -1.54 -21.86 9.39
C LEU A 397 -1.78 -22.58 10.72
N LEU A 398 -2.99 -22.51 11.28
CA LEU A 398 -3.31 -23.20 12.52
C LEU A 398 -3.14 -24.72 12.40
N SER A 399 -3.50 -25.30 11.25
CA SER A 399 -3.36 -26.74 11.01
C SER A 399 -1.89 -27.16 10.94
N ASN A 400 -1.04 -26.38 10.28
CA ASN A 400 0.40 -26.62 10.18
C ASN A 400 1.04 -26.50 11.57
N MET A 401 0.60 -25.51 12.36
CA MET A 401 1.05 -25.38 13.74
C MET A 401 0.62 -26.57 14.60
N PHE A 402 -0.62 -27.05 14.46
CA PHE A 402 -1.10 -28.20 15.24
C PHE A 402 -0.31 -29.48 14.99
N GLN A 403 0.18 -29.70 13.77
CA GLN A 403 1.02 -30.86 13.45
C GLN A 403 2.38 -30.84 14.16
N GLU A 404 2.93 -29.65 14.41
CA GLU A 404 4.25 -29.48 15.04
C GLU A 404 4.19 -29.41 16.58
N LEU A 405 2.98 -29.42 17.17
CA LEU A 405 2.82 -29.33 18.62
C LEU A 405 3.31 -30.60 19.31
N THR A 406 4.20 -30.41 20.28
CA THR A 406 4.64 -31.47 21.18
C THR A 406 3.82 -31.48 22.46
N LYS A 407 3.95 -32.55 23.25
CA LYS A 407 3.35 -32.64 24.58
C LYS A 407 3.77 -31.49 25.50
N GLU A 408 5.04 -31.08 25.48
CA GLU A 408 5.54 -29.98 26.32
C GLU A 408 4.88 -28.65 25.95
N ASN A 409 4.83 -28.33 24.65
CA ASN A 409 4.20 -27.11 24.16
C ASN A 409 2.69 -27.10 24.47
N THR A 410 2.03 -28.25 24.31
CA THR A 410 0.60 -28.40 24.59
C THR A 410 0.29 -28.16 26.08
N LEU A 411 1.08 -28.74 26.98
CA LEU A 411 0.97 -28.49 28.43
C LEU A 411 1.18 -27.00 28.77
N GLU A 412 2.14 -26.36 28.13
CA GLU A 412 2.39 -24.93 28.31
C GLU A 412 1.19 -24.08 27.87
N GLY A 413 0.59 -24.38 26.71
CA GLY A 413 -0.62 -23.70 26.24
C GLY A 413 -1.84 -23.87 27.12
N LEU A 414 -2.00 -25.06 27.72
CA LEU A 414 -3.06 -25.32 28.71
C LEU A 414 -2.83 -24.49 29.98
N ASN A 415 -1.59 -24.44 30.48
CA ASN A 415 -1.24 -23.67 31.67
C ASN A 415 -1.38 -22.16 31.47
N GLN A 416 -1.08 -21.65 30.27
CA GLN A 416 -1.21 -20.24 29.90
C GLN A 416 -2.64 -19.85 29.49
N GLY A 417 -3.54 -20.82 29.34
CA GLY A 417 -4.95 -20.59 28.98
C GLY A 417 -5.22 -20.36 27.49
N HIS A 418 -4.19 -20.46 26.63
CA HIS A 418 -4.35 -20.41 25.18
C HIS A 418 -5.13 -21.63 24.65
N LEU A 419 -4.96 -22.78 25.30
CA LEU A 419 -5.69 -24.01 25.02
C LEU A 419 -6.65 -24.32 26.17
N ASN A 420 -7.91 -24.59 25.83
CA ASN A 420 -8.96 -25.06 26.73
C ASN A 420 -10.09 -25.69 25.91
N GLU A 421 -11.14 -26.19 26.57
CA GLU A 421 -12.25 -26.86 25.87
C GLU A 421 -12.93 -25.98 24.82
N GLN A 422 -13.11 -24.69 25.10
CA GLN A 422 -13.76 -23.76 24.17
C GLN A 422 -12.86 -23.44 22.97
N THR A 423 -11.58 -23.14 23.19
CA THR A 423 -10.64 -22.80 22.12
C THR A 423 -10.36 -24.00 21.22
N CYS A 424 -10.09 -25.17 21.81
CA CYS A 424 -9.90 -26.41 21.04
C CYS A 424 -11.17 -26.80 20.28
N SER A 425 -12.36 -26.62 20.86
CA SER A 425 -13.61 -26.93 20.13
C SER A 425 -13.81 -26.03 18.91
N CYS A 426 -13.51 -24.74 19.02
CA CYS A 426 -13.61 -23.81 17.88
C CYS A 426 -12.59 -24.17 16.79
N ALA A 427 -11.34 -24.48 17.18
CA ALA A 427 -10.33 -24.95 16.24
C ALA A 427 -10.80 -26.22 15.51
N PHE A 428 -11.28 -27.23 16.23
CA PHE A 428 -11.71 -28.51 15.63
C PHE A 428 -12.88 -28.32 14.68
N GLN A 429 -13.87 -27.50 15.06
CA GLN A 429 -15.03 -27.20 14.23
C GLN A 429 -14.64 -26.59 12.86
N ASN A 430 -13.60 -25.73 12.84
CA ASN A 430 -13.16 -25.07 11.61
C ASN A 430 -12.12 -25.89 10.82
N LEU A 431 -11.29 -26.70 11.49
CA LEU A 431 -10.24 -27.48 10.86
C LEU A 431 -10.71 -28.84 10.32
N LEU A 432 -11.64 -29.53 11.00
CA LEU A 432 -12.08 -30.87 10.62
C LEU A 432 -12.51 -31.05 9.15
N PRO A 433 -13.19 -30.08 8.50
CA PRO A 433 -13.62 -30.24 7.10
C PRO A 433 -12.48 -30.43 6.09
N LEU A 434 -11.31 -29.82 6.33
CA LEU A 434 -10.20 -29.78 5.37
C LEU A 434 -8.87 -30.32 5.92
N TYR A 435 -8.68 -30.28 7.23
CA TYR A 435 -7.42 -30.59 7.91
C TYR A 435 -7.59 -31.70 8.97
N PHE A 436 -8.31 -32.77 8.61
CA PHE A 436 -8.61 -33.90 9.51
C PHE A 436 -7.35 -34.48 10.18
N THR A 437 -6.30 -34.75 9.40
CA THR A 437 -5.05 -35.35 9.90
C THR A 437 -4.35 -34.45 10.92
N SER A 438 -4.36 -33.13 10.74
CA SER A 438 -3.80 -32.19 11.71
C SER A 438 -4.54 -32.24 13.04
N VAL A 439 -5.88 -32.32 12.99
CA VAL A 439 -6.73 -32.42 14.19
C VAL A 439 -6.52 -33.76 14.90
N GLU A 440 -6.43 -34.86 14.15
CA GLU A 440 -6.16 -36.20 14.70
C GLU A 440 -4.80 -36.25 15.41
N SER A 441 -3.73 -35.79 14.74
CA SER A 441 -2.38 -35.72 15.30
C SER A 441 -2.33 -34.88 16.58
N PHE A 442 -2.95 -33.69 16.57
CA PHE A 442 -3.00 -32.84 17.75
C PHE A 442 -3.83 -33.47 18.88
N LEU A 443 -4.92 -34.18 18.57
CA LEU A 443 -5.71 -34.89 19.58
C LEU A 443 -4.91 -36.00 20.27
N GLU A 444 -4.04 -36.70 19.56
CA GLU A 444 -3.13 -37.69 20.15
C GLU A 444 -2.17 -37.03 21.15
N VAL A 445 -1.52 -35.94 20.75
CA VAL A 445 -0.64 -35.15 21.62
C VAL A 445 -1.40 -34.61 22.84
N LEU A 446 -2.63 -34.13 22.63
CA LEU A 446 -3.50 -33.62 23.68
C LEU A 446 -3.89 -34.72 24.66
N ARG A 447 -4.12 -35.95 24.21
CA ARG A 447 -4.42 -37.10 25.09
C ARG A 447 -3.27 -37.38 26.06
N GLU A 448 -2.03 -37.17 25.62
CA GLU A 448 -0.86 -37.32 26.49
C GLU A 448 -0.66 -36.16 27.47
N ALA A 449 -1.16 -34.97 27.14
CA ALA A 449 -1.06 -33.75 27.95
C ALA A 449 -2.21 -33.62 28.96
N ASP A 450 -3.47 -33.78 28.50
CA ASP A 450 -4.70 -33.75 29.28
C ASP A 450 -5.75 -34.72 28.69
N GLY A 451 -5.80 -35.93 29.23
CA GLY A 451 -6.74 -36.95 28.79
C GLY A 451 -8.22 -36.59 29.03
N THR A 452 -8.53 -35.77 30.03
CA THR A 452 -9.93 -35.39 30.34
C THR A 452 -10.46 -34.45 29.27
N LEU A 453 -9.66 -33.46 28.89
CA LEU A 453 -9.99 -32.53 27.82
C LEU A 453 -10.11 -33.25 26.47
N ALA A 454 -9.19 -34.17 26.15
CA ALA A 454 -9.25 -34.97 24.93
C ALA A 454 -10.55 -35.79 24.84
N GLU A 455 -10.93 -36.48 25.93
CA GLU A 455 -12.19 -37.25 25.98
C GLU A 455 -13.44 -36.37 25.78
N ASN A 456 -13.44 -35.14 26.31
CA ASN A 456 -14.54 -34.21 26.12
C ASN A 456 -14.66 -33.76 24.66
N LEU A 457 -13.54 -33.48 24.00
CA LEU A 457 -13.51 -33.13 22.58
C LEU A 457 -13.97 -34.30 21.69
N GLU A 458 -13.56 -35.54 21.99
CA GLU A 458 -14.03 -36.74 21.26
C GLU A 458 -15.53 -36.99 21.39
N LYS A 459 -16.12 -36.67 22.56
CA LYS A 459 -17.57 -36.73 22.75
C LYS A 459 -18.28 -35.69 21.89
N ARG A 460 -17.69 -34.50 21.74
CA ARG A 460 -18.26 -33.40 20.94
C ARG A 460 -18.08 -33.58 19.44
N PHE A 461 -17.02 -34.26 19.01
CA PHE A 461 -16.71 -34.53 17.60
C PHE A 461 -16.57 -36.03 17.35
N PRO A 462 -17.70 -36.77 17.20
CA PRO A 462 -17.67 -38.23 17.08
C PRO A 462 -16.90 -38.76 15.86
N SER A 463 -16.67 -37.94 14.84
CA SER A 463 -15.86 -38.26 13.66
C SER A 463 -14.39 -38.56 14.00
N LEU A 464 -13.91 -38.11 15.16
CA LEU A 464 -12.55 -38.35 15.64
C LEU A 464 -12.40 -39.65 16.44
N LYS A 465 -13.49 -40.40 16.66
CA LYS A 465 -13.38 -41.71 17.31
C LYS A 465 -12.77 -42.71 16.34
N VAL A 466 -11.57 -43.17 16.66
CA VAL A 466 -10.95 -44.32 15.98
C VAL A 466 -11.92 -45.51 16.07
N PRO A 467 -12.25 -46.19 14.96
CA PRO A 467 -13.01 -47.44 15.02
C PRO A 467 -12.20 -48.44 15.85
N THR A 468 -12.79 -48.93 16.92
CA THR A 468 -12.16 -49.87 17.86
C THR A 468 -11.99 -51.25 17.27
#